data_AF-A0AA35QX69-F1
#
_entry.id   AF-A0AA35QX69-F1
#
_cell.length_a   1.000
_cell.length_b   1.000
_cell.length_c   1.000
_cell.angle_alpha   90.00
_cell.angle_beta   90.00
_cell.angle_gamma   90.00
#
_symmetry.space_group_name_H-M   'P 1'
#
loop_
_entity.id
_entity.type
_entity.pdbx_description
1 polymer ?
#
loop_
_entity_poly.entity_id
_entity_poly.type
_entity_poly.pdbx_seq_one_letter_code
_entity_poly.pdbx_strand_id
1 'polypeptide(L)'
;MGTPETNTAEELGFNTDYQYGFHDDIKPTFKARKGLDEEVINQMCDIKEEPDWMRQYRLEAYKIFKQKPMTKWGGDLSQLDFDDIYYYVKASDRSEQSWDDVPDDIKKNL
;
A
#
# COMPACT_ATOMS: atom_id res chain seq x y z
N MET A 1 31.26 33.52 17.36
CA MET A 1 30.00 34.15 16.92
C MET A 1 29.28 33.14 16.06
N GLY A 2 28.22 32.53 16.58
CA GLY A 2 27.44 31.50 15.89
C GLY A 2 26.60 32.12 14.79
N THR A 3 26.61 31.50 13.62
CA THR A 3 25.68 31.80 12.53
C THR A 3 24.29 31.28 12.90
N PRO A 4 23.21 32.08 12.73
CA PRO A 4 21.86 31.62 12.97
C PRO A 4 21.45 30.63 11.88
N GLU A 5 20.88 29.51 12.30
CA GLU A 5 20.22 28.54 11.42
C GLU A 5 18.89 29.13 10.96
N THR A 6 18.78 29.50 9.69
CA THR A 6 17.50 29.93 9.11
C THR A 6 16.75 28.68 8.66
N ASN A 7 15.61 28.43 9.29
CA ASN A 7 14.73 27.30 9.01
C ASN A 7 13.92 27.60 7.73
N THR A 8 14.47 27.24 6.57
CA THR A 8 13.96 27.54 5.21
C THR A 8 12.50 27.13 4.98
N ALA A 9 11.94 26.25 5.82
CA ALA A 9 10.57 25.76 5.71
C ALA A 9 9.51 26.82 6.08
N GLU A 10 9.81 27.75 7.00
CA GLU A 10 8.84 28.74 7.48
C GLU A 10 8.66 29.92 6.51
N GLU A 11 9.72 30.31 5.78
CA GLU A 11 9.67 31.42 4.80
C GLU A 11 8.87 31.08 3.53
N LEU A 12 8.73 29.80 3.21
CA LEU A 12 8.06 29.35 1.98
C LEU A 12 6.54 29.19 2.13
N GLY A 13 5.96 29.54 3.29
CA GLY A 13 4.51 29.57 3.48
C GLY A 13 3.84 28.20 3.29
N PHE A 14 4.57 27.10 3.45
CA PHE A 14 3.99 25.77 3.43
C PHE A 14 3.20 25.58 4.72
N ASN A 15 1.88 25.73 4.61
CA ASN A 15 0.95 25.35 5.65
C ASN A 15 1.07 23.83 5.85
N THR A 16 1.67 23.41 6.97
CA THR A 16 1.80 21.99 7.33
C THR A 16 0.45 21.33 7.64
N ASP A 17 -0.61 22.13 7.78
CA ASP A 17 -1.98 21.64 7.82
C ASP A 17 -2.48 21.44 6.39
N TYR A 18 -2.16 20.29 5.82
CA TYR A 18 -2.71 19.84 4.55
C TYR A 18 -4.22 19.60 4.71
N GLN A 19 -5.02 20.66 4.50
CA GLN A 19 -6.49 20.68 4.69
C GLN A 19 -7.26 19.73 3.76
N TYR A 20 -6.60 19.11 2.79
CA TYR A 20 -7.14 18.13 1.84
C TYR A 20 -6.57 16.72 2.05
N GLY A 21 -6.15 16.39 3.28
CA GLY A 21 -5.83 15.02 3.62
C GLY A 21 -7.12 14.19 3.62
N PHE A 22 -7.35 13.40 2.59
CA PHE A 22 -8.38 12.35 2.60
C PHE A 22 -8.04 11.39 3.74
N HIS A 23 -8.64 11.62 4.92
CA HIS A 23 -8.63 10.69 6.03
C HIS A 23 -9.96 9.98 5.99
N ASP A 24 -10.03 8.96 5.16
CA ASP A 24 -11.14 8.02 5.22
C ASP A 24 -10.86 7.09 6.40
N ASP A 25 -11.62 7.24 7.48
CA ASP A 25 -11.67 6.33 8.63
C ASP A 25 -12.35 5.00 8.23
N ILE A 26 -11.98 4.45 7.07
CA ILE A 26 -12.49 3.18 6.58
C ILE A 26 -11.80 2.09 7.40
N LYS A 27 -12.58 1.48 8.31
CA LYS A 27 -12.18 0.24 8.98
C LYS A 27 -12.19 -0.88 7.95
N PRO A 28 -11.03 -1.43 7.56
CA PRO A 28 -11.00 -2.48 6.57
C PRO A 28 -11.70 -3.73 7.10
N THR A 29 -12.59 -4.31 6.28
CA THR A 29 -13.24 -5.59 6.61
C THR A 29 -12.21 -6.71 6.76
N PHE A 30 -11.11 -6.66 6.00
CA PHE A 30 -10.00 -7.57 6.20
C PHE A 30 -8.66 -6.84 6.03
N LYS A 31 -7.71 -7.18 6.89
CA LYS A 31 -6.33 -6.70 6.80
C LYS A 31 -5.42 -7.90 7.04
N ALA A 32 -4.61 -8.26 6.06
CA ALA A 32 -3.62 -9.30 6.23
C ALA A 32 -2.59 -8.89 7.30
N ARG A 33 -1.85 -9.86 7.83
CA ARG A 33 -0.69 -9.57 8.66
C ARG A 33 0.37 -8.80 7.86
N LYS A 34 1.25 -8.07 8.57
CA LYS A 34 2.42 -7.45 7.95
C LYS A 34 3.36 -8.52 7.39
N GLY A 35 4.03 -8.15 6.31
CA GLY A 35 4.93 -9.01 5.57
C GLY A 35 4.21 -9.87 4.52
N LEU A 36 5.01 -10.47 3.63
CA LEU A 36 4.52 -11.34 2.57
C LEU A 36 5.06 -12.74 2.74
N ASP A 37 4.16 -13.71 2.82
CA ASP A 37 4.47 -15.14 2.80
C ASP A 37 3.38 -15.93 2.07
N GLU A 38 3.57 -17.26 2.01
CA GLU A 38 2.61 -18.15 1.37
C GLU A 38 1.25 -18.13 2.06
N GLU A 39 1.21 -17.95 3.38
CA GLU A 39 -0.04 -17.88 4.15
C GLU A 39 -0.88 -16.65 3.75
N VAL A 40 -0.26 -15.46 3.70
CA VAL A 40 -0.91 -14.22 3.26
C VAL A 40 -1.42 -14.35 1.82
N ILE A 41 -0.64 -14.98 0.94
CA ILE A 41 -1.06 -15.22 -0.46
C ILE A 41 -2.28 -16.14 -0.50
N ASN A 42 -2.25 -17.24 0.25
CA ASN A 42 -3.37 -18.19 0.30
C ASN A 42 -4.64 -17.53 0.86
N GLN A 43 -4.53 -16.81 1.98
CA GLN A 43 -5.63 -16.05 2.59
C GLN A 43 -6.21 -15.03 1.61
N MET A 44 -5.36 -14.27 0.91
CA MET A 44 -5.82 -13.31 -0.11
C MET A 44 -6.61 -14.01 -1.23
N CYS A 45 -6.12 -15.15 -1.73
CA CYS A 45 -6.82 -15.91 -2.77
C CYS A 45 -8.16 -16.47 -2.28
N ASP A 46 -8.23 -16.94 -1.03
CA ASP A 46 -9.49 -17.42 -0.43
C ASP A 46 -10.52 -16.30 -0.33
N ILE A 47 -10.13 -15.12 0.16
CA ILE A 47 -11.03 -13.95 0.32
C ILE A 47 -11.55 -13.45 -1.03
N LYS A 48 -10.76 -13.60 -2.08
CA LYS A 48 -11.10 -13.16 -3.43
C LYS A 48 -11.78 -14.23 -4.28
N GLU A 49 -11.91 -15.45 -3.76
CA GLU A 49 -12.45 -16.60 -4.49
C GLU A 49 -11.77 -16.77 -5.86
N GLU A 50 -10.45 -16.59 -5.91
CA GLU A 50 -9.68 -16.67 -7.15
C GLU A 50 -9.57 -18.12 -7.65
N PRO A 51 -9.51 -18.34 -8.97
CA PRO A 51 -9.28 -19.68 -9.52
C PRO A 51 -7.88 -20.21 -9.15
N ASP A 52 -7.74 -21.52 -8.99
CA ASP A 52 -6.50 -22.16 -8.49
C ASP A 52 -5.23 -21.79 -9.27
N TRP A 53 -5.34 -21.56 -10.58
CA TRP A 53 -4.19 -21.17 -11.40
C TRP A 53 -3.61 -19.81 -10.99
N MET A 54 -4.43 -18.87 -10.51
CA MET A 54 -3.97 -17.57 -9.99
C MET A 54 -3.22 -17.74 -8.68
N ARG A 55 -3.73 -18.59 -7.78
CA ARG A 55 -3.05 -18.95 -6.53
C ARG A 55 -1.67 -19.52 -6.81
N GLN A 56 -1.59 -20.52 -7.68
CA GLN A 56 -0.32 -21.13 -8.08
C GLN A 56 0.63 -20.11 -8.69
N TYR A 57 0.15 -19.25 -9.59
CA TYR A 57 0.95 -18.20 -10.20
C TYR A 57 1.54 -17.24 -9.16
N ARG A 58 0.74 -16.79 -8.19
CA ARG A 58 1.21 -15.90 -7.11
C ARG A 58 2.24 -16.58 -6.21
N LEU A 59 2.04 -17.85 -5.85
CA LEU A 59 3.00 -18.62 -5.06
C LEU A 59 4.34 -18.78 -5.81
N GLU A 60 4.31 -19.06 -7.10
CA GLU A 60 5.53 -19.14 -7.92
C GLU A 60 6.23 -17.77 -8.03
N ALA A 61 5.48 -16.69 -8.23
CA ALA A 61 6.03 -15.33 -8.23
C ALA A 61 6.70 -14.98 -6.89
N TYR A 62 6.10 -15.37 -5.76
CA TYR A 62 6.68 -15.17 -4.44
C TYR A 62 7.98 -15.95 -4.24
N LYS A 63 8.05 -17.21 -4.68
CA LYS A 63 9.30 -17.99 -4.66
C LYS A 63 10.39 -17.30 -5.47
N ILE A 64 10.08 -16.83 -6.68
CA ILE A 64 11.02 -16.10 -7.54
C ILE A 64 11.47 -14.80 -6.86
N PHE A 65 10.56 -14.06 -6.25
CA PHE A 65 10.87 -12.82 -5.52
C PHE A 65 11.89 -13.08 -4.40
N LYS A 66 11.69 -14.11 -3.58
CA LYS A 66 12.63 -14.47 -2.49
C LYS A 66 14.01 -14.92 -3.00
N GLN A 67 14.10 -15.44 -4.22
CA GLN A 67 15.36 -15.87 -4.83
C GLN A 67 16.11 -14.71 -5.50
N LYS A 68 15.43 -13.62 -5.86
CA LYS A 68 16.04 -12.50 -6.56
C LYS A 68 16.77 -11.60 -5.55
N PRO A 69 18.04 -11.23 -5.80
CA PRO A 69 18.71 -10.22 -4.99
C PRO A 69 18.07 -8.85 -5.20
N MET A 70 18.18 -7.98 -4.21
CA MET A 70 17.77 -6.58 -4.34
C MET A 70 18.51 -5.93 -5.51
N THR A 71 17.78 -5.25 -6.39
CA THR A 71 18.37 -4.57 -7.54
C THR A 71 19.22 -3.39 -7.07
N LYS A 72 20.35 -3.15 -7.76
CA LYS A 72 21.28 -2.05 -7.45
C LYS A 72 21.03 -0.79 -8.28
N TRP A 73 20.06 -0.84 -9.19
CA TRP A 73 19.69 0.26 -10.07
C TRP A 73 18.33 0.79 -9.63
N GLY A 74 18.09 2.09 -9.79
CA GLY A 74 16.89 2.78 -9.31
C GLY A 74 17.12 3.57 -8.03
N GLY A 75 16.03 3.89 -7.31
CA GLY A 75 16.08 4.55 -6.01
C GLY A 75 16.70 3.66 -4.94
N ASP A 76 17.19 4.27 -3.86
CA ASP A 76 17.71 3.52 -2.73
C ASP A 76 16.57 2.86 -1.95
N LEU A 77 16.62 1.53 -1.84
CA LEU A 77 15.66 0.70 -1.11
C LEU A 77 16.21 0.21 0.23
N SER A 78 17.37 0.70 0.67
CA SER A 78 18.01 0.29 1.92
C SER A 78 17.13 0.49 3.17
N GLN A 79 16.22 1.46 3.11
CA GLN A 79 15.27 1.77 4.19
C GLN A 79 13.94 1.01 4.10
N LEU A 80 13.73 0.24 3.01
CA LEU A 80 12.47 -0.45 2.79
C LEU A 80 12.45 -1.79 3.53
N ASP A 81 11.62 -1.85 4.58
CA ASP A 81 11.32 -3.10 5.28
C ASP A 81 10.09 -3.78 4.67
N PHE A 82 10.31 -4.86 3.91
CA PHE A 82 9.24 -5.63 3.29
C PHE A 82 8.38 -6.37 4.32
N ASP A 83 8.93 -6.67 5.50
CA ASP A 83 8.19 -7.37 6.55
C ASP A 83 7.24 -6.43 7.31
N ASP A 84 7.38 -5.10 7.13
CA ASP A 84 6.50 -4.11 7.76
C ASP A 84 5.32 -3.65 6.88
N ILE A 85 5.23 -4.15 5.65
CA ILE A 85 4.21 -3.75 4.66
C ILE A 85 2.93 -4.60 4.81
N TYR A 86 1.77 -3.96 4.70
CA TYR A 86 0.49 -4.65 4.52
C TYR A 86 0.23 -4.90 3.03
N TYR A 87 0.41 -6.14 2.57
CA TYR A 87 0.27 -6.50 1.16
C TYR A 87 -1.18 -6.66 0.69
N TYR A 88 -2.12 -6.83 1.63
CA TYR A 88 -3.53 -6.95 1.29
C TYR A 88 -4.41 -6.32 2.36
N VAL A 89 -5.26 -5.40 1.92
CA VAL A 89 -6.28 -4.74 2.72
C VAL A 89 -7.57 -4.71 1.89
N LYS A 90 -8.66 -5.22 2.46
CA LYS A 90 -10.00 -5.18 1.87
C LYS A 90 -10.81 -4.13 2.63
N ALA A 91 -11.13 -3.03 1.96
CA ALA A 91 -11.86 -1.90 2.53
C ALA A 91 -13.33 -2.24 2.85
N SER A 92 -13.99 -3.02 1.99
CA SER A 92 -15.39 -3.42 2.14
C SER A 92 -15.67 -4.79 1.53
N ASP A 93 -16.77 -5.44 1.93
CA ASP A 93 -17.19 -6.74 1.41
C ASP A 93 -17.64 -6.72 -0.06
N ARG A 94 -17.98 -5.54 -0.59
CA ARG A 94 -18.39 -5.36 -1.97
C ARG A 94 -17.15 -5.17 -2.83
N SER A 95 -16.88 -6.14 -3.70
CA SER A 95 -16.07 -5.87 -4.90
C SER A 95 -16.88 -4.92 -5.79
N GLU A 96 -16.53 -3.65 -5.80
CA GLU A 96 -17.01 -2.69 -6.78
C GLU A 96 -16.45 -3.11 -8.15
N GLN A 97 -17.33 -3.57 -9.04
CA GLN A 97 -16.94 -4.20 -10.31
C GLN A 97 -16.93 -3.20 -11.47
N SER A 98 -17.46 -1.99 -11.26
CA SER A 98 -17.42 -0.88 -12.21
C SER A 98 -16.89 0.39 -11.54
N TRP A 99 -16.29 1.27 -12.34
CA TRP A 99 -16.03 2.68 -11.96
C TRP A 99 -17.29 3.38 -11.43
N ASP A 100 -18.48 2.89 -11.80
CA ASP A 100 -19.76 3.40 -11.34
C ASP A 100 -20.11 3.02 -9.89
N ASP A 101 -19.50 1.97 -9.35
CA ASP A 101 -19.76 1.50 -7.99
C ASP A 101 -18.91 2.22 -6.94
N VAL A 102 -17.89 2.96 -7.39
CA VAL A 102 -17.09 3.83 -6.54
C VAL A 102 -18.02 4.87 -5.89
N PRO A 103 -18.05 4.96 -4.54
CA PRO A 103 -18.90 5.91 -3.83
C PRO A 103 -18.71 7.33 -4.36
N ASP A 104 -19.79 8.10 -4.42
CA ASP A 104 -19.78 9.45 -5.02
C ASP A 104 -18.73 10.39 -4.38
N ASP A 105 -18.36 10.12 -3.12
CA ASP A 105 -17.34 10.86 -2.38
C ASP A 105 -15.91 10.69 -2.95
N ILE A 106 -15.61 9.54 -3.57
CA ILE A 106 -14.30 9.31 -4.23
C ILE A 106 -14.30 9.90 -5.65
N LYS A 107 -15.44 9.88 -6.36
CA LYS A 107 -15.53 10.42 -7.73
C LYS A 107 -15.42 11.94 -7.81
N LYS A 108 -15.83 12.66 -6.77
CA LYS A 108 -15.97 14.13 -6.80
C LYS A 108 -14.67 14.90 -6.56
N ASN A 109 -13.61 14.21 -6.15
CA ASN A 109 -12.36 14.83 -5.69
C ASN A 109 -11.14 14.52 -6.58
N LEU A 110 -11.38 14.10 -7.83
CA LEU A 110 -10.38 13.92 -8.89
C LEU A 110 -10.59 14.92 -10.02
#